data_AF-A0A1D8AYX7-F1
#
_entry.id   AF-A0A1D8AYX7-F1
#
_cell.length_a   1.000
_cell.length_b   1.000
_cell.length_c   1.000
_cell.angle_alpha   90.00
_cell.angle_beta   90.00
_cell.angle_gamma   90.00
#
_symmetry.space_group_name_H-M   'P 1'
#
loop_
_entity.id
_entity.type
_entity.pdbx_description
1 polymer ?
#
loop_
_entity_poly.entity_id
_entity_poly.type
_entity_poly.pdbx_seq_one_letter_code
_entity_poly.pdbx_strand_id
1 'polypeptide(L)'
;MSTAKPTLLAQATDLQVKLVQIGAAEKNKELLQHFKGVHASLQQHFERTKDLLDTGELLENHELVPKDFLPRGKVSGLRKKVGILRKRLSESRSQLMAQNTWASCDKEAGELGDILDTKFRAIWAQYIRERTQKTEPFAPFKQMESCAEVLAEIERVAVELNQALAELPRSEADFAKIKKAEARIISLIAKLDLGDVPKSVEQFLKRASQSGVSLAELSDEVLEWLKDKKLTGNLRITTGTRPRV
;
A
#
# COMPACT_ATOMS: atom_id res chain seq x y z
N MET A 1 62.45 -52.25 -8.14
CA MET A 1 61.01 -52.36 -8.45
C MET A 1 60.66 -51.25 -9.42
N SER A 2 60.57 -51.58 -10.71
CA SER A 2 60.37 -50.60 -11.80
C SER A 2 58.88 -50.32 -11.95
N THR A 3 58.43 -49.12 -11.58
CA THR A 3 57.09 -48.63 -11.92
C THR A 3 57.08 -48.30 -13.41
N ALA A 4 56.49 -49.19 -14.21
CA ALA A 4 56.33 -48.97 -15.65
C ALA A 4 55.62 -47.62 -15.89
N LYS A 5 56.24 -46.74 -16.70
CA LYS A 5 55.64 -45.45 -17.06
C LYS A 5 54.34 -45.72 -17.84
N PRO A 6 53.21 -45.09 -17.46
CA PRO A 6 51.96 -45.26 -18.18
C PRO A 6 52.12 -44.79 -19.62
N THR A 7 51.58 -45.56 -20.56
CA THR A 7 51.58 -45.23 -21.98
C THR A 7 50.75 -43.98 -22.25
N LEU A 8 51.12 -43.20 -23.27
CA LEU A 8 50.39 -41.98 -23.69
C LEU A 8 48.89 -42.24 -23.92
N LEU A 9 48.54 -43.43 -24.42
CA LEU A 9 47.15 -43.86 -24.62
C LEU A 9 46.37 -43.99 -23.29
N ALA A 10 47.02 -44.53 -22.24
CA ALA A 10 46.41 -44.65 -20.91
C ALA A 10 46.21 -43.27 -20.28
N GLN A 11 47.16 -42.35 -20.47
CA GLN A 11 47.04 -40.96 -20.00
C GLN A 11 45.92 -40.20 -20.73
N ALA A 12 45.76 -40.39 -22.05
CA ALA A 12 44.69 -39.75 -22.83
C ALA A 12 43.30 -40.25 -22.42
N THR A 13 43.16 -41.56 -22.16
CA THR A 13 41.89 -42.15 -21.70
C THR A 13 41.51 -41.65 -20.30
N ASP A 14 42.48 -41.57 -19.38
CA ASP A 14 42.27 -41.01 -18.04
C ASP A 14 41.88 -39.52 -18.08
N LEU A 15 42.50 -38.73 -18.96
CA LEU A 15 42.15 -37.33 -19.18
C LEU A 15 40.72 -37.18 -19.73
N GLN A 16 40.31 -38.05 -20.65
CA GLN A 16 38.95 -38.04 -21.19
C GLN A 16 37.91 -38.38 -20.12
N VAL A 17 38.18 -39.37 -19.26
CA VAL A 17 37.33 -39.70 -18.10
C VAL A 17 37.24 -38.52 -17.13
N LYS A 18 38.37 -37.87 -16.84
CA LYS A 18 38.40 -36.67 -15.96
C LYS A 18 37.66 -35.48 -16.55
N LEU A 19 37.78 -35.24 -17.85
CA LEU A 19 37.03 -34.16 -18.54
C LEU A 19 35.52 -34.42 -18.51
N VAL A 20 35.08 -35.66 -18.70
CA VAL A 20 33.67 -36.05 -18.55
C VAL A 20 33.18 -35.84 -17.11
N GLN A 21 34.00 -36.19 -16.12
CA GLN A 21 33.68 -35.97 -14.70
C GLN A 21 33.59 -34.48 -14.33
N ILE A 22 34.50 -33.64 -14.85
CA ILE A 22 34.47 -32.18 -14.65
C ILE A 22 33.22 -31.59 -15.30
N GLY A 23 32.91 -31.95 -16.56
CA GLY A 23 31.69 -31.48 -17.22
C GLY A 23 30.41 -31.93 -16.53
N ALA A 24 30.40 -33.13 -15.91
CA ALA A 24 29.28 -33.58 -15.07
C ALA A 24 29.20 -32.80 -13.75
N ALA A 25 30.34 -32.45 -13.13
CA ALA A 25 30.40 -31.65 -11.90
C ALA A 25 29.94 -30.20 -12.14
N GLU A 26 30.31 -29.59 -13.27
CA GLU A 26 29.86 -28.25 -13.67
C GLU A 26 28.35 -28.21 -13.92
N LYS A 27 27.82 -29.17 -14.69
CA LYS A 27 26.36 -29.32 -14.87
C LYS A 27 25.63 -29.51 -13.54
N ASN A 28 26.18 -30.30 -12.64
CA ASN A 28 25.62 -30.48 -11.29
C ASN A 28 25.66 -29.18 -10.47
N LYS A 29 26.71 -28.37 -10.60
CA LYS A 29 26.82 -27.07 -9.92
C LYS A 29 25.78 -26.08 -10.45
N GLU A 30 25.60 -25.99 -11.76
CA GLU A 30 24.57 -25.16 -12.40
C GLU A 30 23.16 -25.57 -11.97
N LEU A 31 22.89 -26.88 -11.98
CA LEU A 31 21.64 -27.44 -11.48
C LEU A 31 21.39 -27.05 -10.01
N LEU A 32 22.40 -27.19 -9.14
CA LEU A 32 22.28 -26.80 -7.73
C LEU A 32 22.01 -25.30 -7.53
N GLN A 33 22.63 -24.43 -8.33
CA GLN A 33 22.32 -23.00 -8.29
C GLN A 33 20.89 -22.72 -8.73
N HIS A 34 20.45 -23.35 -9.81
CA HIS A 34 19.07 -23.23 -10.28
C HIS A 34 18.07 -23.72 -9.21
N PHE A 35 18.34 -24.86 -8.56
CA PHE A 35 17.49 -25.38 -7.47
C PHE A 35 17.40 -24.44 -6.27
N LYS A 36 18.51 -23.79 -5.90
CA LYS A 36 18.48 -22.77 -4.85
C LYS A 36 17.57 -21.60 -5.22
N GLY A 37 17.63 -21.16 -6.48
CA GLY A 37 16.73 -20.14 -7.02
C GLY A 37 15.26 -20.55 -6.93
N VAL A 38 14.93 -21.74 -7.44
CA VAL A 38 13.56 -22.28 -7.38
C VAL A 38 13.05 -22.39 -5.94
N HIS A 39 13.89 -22.89 -5.02
CA HIS A 39 13.52 -23.01 -3.62
C HIS A 39 13.21 -21.65 -2.98
N ALA A 40 14.07 -20.66 -3.22
CA ALA A 40 13.88 -19.30 -2.73
C ALA A 40 12.58 -18.68 -3.27
N SER A 41 12.33 -18.81 -4.57
CA SER A 41 11.09 -18.30 -5.19
C SER A 41 9.84 -19.02 -4.67
N LEU A 42 9.87 -20.35 -4.51
CA LEU A 42 8.76 -21.09 -3.89
C LEU A 42 8.46 -20.62 -2.47
N GLN A 43 9.50 -20.34 -1.68
CA GLN A 43 9.33 -19.82 -0.33
C GLN A 43 8.74 -18.41 -0.35
N GLN A 44 9.25 -17.53 -1.23
CA GLN A 44 8.70 -16.19 -1.42
C GLN A 44 7.22 -16.20 -1.80
N HIS A 45 6.82 -17.03 -2.77
CA HIS A 45 5.43 -17.15 -3.19
C HIS A 45 4.53 -17.67 -2.06
N PHE A 46 5.04 -18.60 -1.25
CA PHE A 46 4.29 -19.13 -0.11
C PHE A 46 4.04 -18.06 0.95
N GLU A 47 5.08 -17.33 1.36
CA GLU A 47 4.94 -16.24 2.34
C GLU A 47 4.03 -15.13 1.78
N ARG A 48 4.26 -14.69 0.54
CA ARG A 48 3.41 -13.67 -0.11
C ARG A 48 1.94 -14.10 -0.16
N THR A 49 1.65 -15.35 -0.52
CA THR A 49 0.27 -15.84 -0.59
C THR A 49 -0.35 -15.91 0.81
N LYS A 50 0.43 -16.33 1.82
CA LYS A 50 -0.03 -16.38 3.21
C LYS A 50 -0.36 -14.97 3.72
N ASP A 51 0.53 -14.01 3.55
CA ASP A 51 0.32 -12.62 3.96
C ASP A 51 -0.94 -12.02 3.30
N LEU A 52 -1.16 -12.29 2.02
CA LEU A 52 -2.35 -11.85 1.30
C LEU A 52 -3.63 -12.53 1.78
N LEU A 53 -3.57 -13.80 2.18
CA LEU A 53 -4.71 -14.49 2.78
C LEU A 53 -5.05 -13.90 4.14
N ASP A 54 -4.05 -13.71 5.00
CA ASP A 54 -4.21 -13.14 6.33
C ASP A 54 -4.79 -11.72 6.21
N THR A 55 -4.29 -10.92 5.26
CA THR A 55 -4.86 -9.60 4.90
C THR A 55 -6.31 -9.72 4.42
N GLY A 56 -6.59 -10.70 3.56
CA GLY A 56 -7.92 -10.96 3.03
C GLY A 56 -8.94 -11.32 4.10
N GLU A 57 -8.55 -12.16 5.06
CA GLU A 57 -9.37 -12.51 6.22
C GLU A 57 -9.62 -11.29 7.13
N LEU A 58 -8.61 -10.45 7.34
CA LEU A 58 -8.80 -9.18 8.06
C LEU A 58 -9.81 -8.27 7.35
N LEU A 59 -9.68 -8.09 6.04
CA LEU A 59 -10.63 -7.29 5.26
C LEU A 59 -12.05 -7.89 5.28
N GLU A 60 -12.18 -9.22 5.27
CA GLU A 60 -13.46 -9.94 5.38
C GLU A 60 -14.10 -9.71 6.76
N ASN A 61 -13.31 -9.75 7.85
CA ASN A 61 -13.77 -9.52 9.22
C ASN A 61 -14.27 -8.08 9.46
N HIS A 62 -13.73 -7.11 8.73
CA HIS A 62 -14.22 -5.72 8.74
C HIS A 62 -15.29 -5.46 7.67
N GLU A 63 -15.84 -6.51 7.07
CA GLU A 63 -16.92 -6.45 6.07
C GLU A 63 -16.55 -5.61 4.82
N LEU A 64 -15.26 -5.44 4.54
CA LEU A 64 -14.77 -4.70 3.37
C LEU A 64 -14.76 -5.53 2.10
N VAL A 65 -14.83 -6.85 2.24
CA VAL A 65 -14.97 -7.80 1.14
C VAL A 65 -16.03 -8.86 1.46
N PRO A 66 -16.78 -9.36 0.46
CA PRO A 66 -17.65 -10.51 0.63
C PRO A 66 -16.87 -11.77 1.05
N LYS A 67 -17.52 -12.69 1.78
CA LYS A 67 -16.91 -13.96 2.24
C LYS A 67 -16.38 -14.85 1.11
N ASP A 68 -16.96 -14.73 -0.08
CA ASP A 68 -16.57 -15.48 -1.27
C ASP A 68 -15.57 -14.73 -2.18
N PHE A 69 -15.07 -13.56 -1.74
CA PHE A 69 -14.14 -12.76 -2.51
C PHE A 69 -12.78 -13.45 -2.70
N LEU A 70 -12.34 -14.19 -1.68
CA LEU A 70 -11.09 -14.92 -1.72
C LEU A 70 -11.21 -16.12 -2.66
N PRO A 71 -10.33 -16.26 -3.68
CA PRO A 71 -10.32 -17.41 -4.56
C PRO A 71 -9.68 -18.63 -3.85
N ARG A 72 -10.27 -19.06 -2.73
CA ARG A 72 -9.75 -20.11 -1.84
C ARG A 72 -9.44 -21.40 -2.59
N GLY A 73 -10.21 -21.73 -3.63
CA GLY A 73 -9.96 -22.86 -4.53
C GLY A 73 -8.65 -22.75 -5.32
N LYS A 74 -8.36 -21.57 -5.90
CA LYS A 74 -7.11 -21.32 -6.63
C LYS A 74 -5.90 -21.35 -5.69
N VAL A 75 -6.05 -20.75 -4.52
CA VAL A 75 -5.02 -20.75 -3.46
C VAL A 75 -4.71 -22.17 -2.98
N SER A 76 -5.74 -22.98 -2.72
CA SER A 76 -5.57 -24.39 -2.34
C SER A 76 -4.89 -25.21 -3.45
N GLY A 77 -5.28 -24.99 -4.71
CA GLY A 77 -4.62 -25.59 -5.87
C GLY A 77 -3.13 -25.23 -5.97
N LEU A 78 -2.80 -23.94 -5.78
CA LEU A 78 -1.42 -23.47 -5.77
C LEU A 78 -0.61 -24.05 -4.61
N ARG A 79 -1.18 -24.09 -3.40
CA ARG A 79 -0.54 -24.72 -2.23
C ARG A 79 -0.23 -26.20 -2.48
N LYS A 80 -1.14 -26.93 -3.13
CA LYS A 80 -0.89 -28.34 -3.54
C LYS A 80 0.25 -28.43 -4.56
N LYS A 81 0.28 -27.58 -5.59
CA LYS A 81 1.37 -27.53 -6.59
C LYS A 81 2.73 -27.22 -5.95
N VAL A 82 2.78 -26.23 -5.05
CA VAL A 82 3.98 -25.89 -4.28
C VAL A 82 4.43 -27.05 -3.39
N GLY A 83 3.51 -27.75 -2.72
CA GLY A 83 3.82 -28.94 -1.91
C GLY A 83 4.41 -30.07 -2.75
N ILE A 84 3.84 -30.34 -3.93
CA ILE A 84 4.37 -31.32 -4.89
C ILE A 84 5.78 -30.91 -5.36
N LEU A 85 6.00 -29.64 -5.68
CA LEU A 85 7.31 -29.14 -6.10
C LEU A 85 8.36 -29.24 -4.98
N ARG A 86 8.00 -28.93 -3.73
CA ARG A 86 8.88 -29.13 -2.56
C ARG A 86 9.25 -30.60 -2.37
N LYS A 87 8.28 -31.50 -2.49
CA LYS A 87 8.50 -32.95 -2.40
C LYS A 87 9.42 -33.46 -3.52
N ARG A 88 9.18 -33.01 -4.77
CA ARG A 88 10.06 -33.32 -5.92
C ARG A 88 11.47 -32.77 -5.72
N LEU A 89 11.60 -31.58 -5.14
CA LEU A 89 12.89 -30.97 -4.81
C LEU A 89 13.68 -31.80 -3.79
N SER A 90 13.00 -32.40 -2.81
CA SER A 90 13.64 -33.28 -1.81
C SER A 90 13.94 -34.69 -2.33
N GLU A 91 13.12 -35.24 -3.23
CA GLU A 91 13.17 -36.65 -3.63
C GLU A 91 13.86 -36.91 -4.99
N SER A 92 13.77 -35.99 -5.96
CA SER A 92 14.30 -36.22 -7.31
C SER A 92 14.59 -34.92 -8.06
N ARG A 93 15.87 -34.52 -8.06
CA ARG A 93 16.38 -33.31 -8.73
C ARG A 93 16.04 -33.29 -10.23
N SER A 94 16.20 -34.40 -10.95
CA SER A 94 15.95 -34.46 -12.40
C SER A 94 14.47 -34.30 -12.80
N GLN A 95 13.53 -34.50 -11.89
CA GLN A 95 12.09 -34.46 -12.20
C GLN A 95 11.45 -33.08 -12.02
N LEU A 96 12.17 -32.12 -11.44
CA LEU A 96 11.63 -30.80 -11.15
C LEU A 96 11.44 -29.94 -12.40
N MET A 97 12.33 -30.12 -13.38
CA MET A 97 12.27 -29.46 -14.70
C MET A 97 11.42 -30.23 -15.70
N ALA A 98 10.95 -31.44 -15.35
CA ALA A 98 10.06 -32.19 -16.21
C ALA A 98 8.73 -31.44 -16.36
N GLN A 99 8.28 -31.33 -17.62
CA GLN A 99 6.95 -30.81 -17.99
C GLN A 99 6.68 -29.33 -17.65
N ASN A 100 7.71 -28.47 -17.51
CA ASN A 100 7.54 -27.04 -17.21
C ASN A 100 6.72 -26.75 -15.94
N THR A 101 6.65 -27.72 -15.01
CA THR A 101 5.81 -27.64 -13.81
C THR A 101 6.17 -26.43 -12.94
N TRP A 102 7.48 -26.13 -12.84
CA TRP A 102 7.98 -24.97 -12.10
C TRP A 102 7.52 -23.65 -12.75
N ALA A 103 7.82 -23.44 -14.03
CA ALA A 103 7.50 -22.20 -14.73
C ALA A 103 5.99 -21.87 -14.71
N SER A 104 5.13 -22.89 -14.86
CA SER A 104 3.68 -22.72 -14.74
C SER A 104 3.25 -22.37 -13.31
N CYS A 105 3.82 -23.00 -12.29
CA CYS A 105 3.51 -22.71 -10.89
C CYS A 105 3.98 -21.30 -10.48
N ASP A 106 5.18 -20.91 -10.92
CA ASP A 106 5.77 -19.59 -10.66
C ASP A 106 4.91 -18.48 -11.26
N LYS A 107 4.50 -18.65 -12.53
CA LYS A 107 3.59 -17.73 -13.22
C LYS A 107 2.23 -17.64 -12.53
N GLU A 108 1.60 -18.77 -12.22
CA GLU A 108 0.29 -18.79 -11.54
C GLU A 108 0.35 -18.15 -10.14
N ALA A 109 1.44 -18.37 -9.39
CA ALA A 109 1.66 -17.75 -8.10
C ALA A 109 1.82 -16.23 -8.20
N GLY A 110 2.65 -15.78 -9.14
CA GLY A 110 2.86 -14.36 -9.42
C GLY A 110 1.55 -13.65 -9.79
N GLU A 111 0.85 -14.16 -10.81
CA GLU A 111 -0.42 -13.58 -11.28
C GLU A 111 -1.48 -13.54 -10.18
N LEU A 112 -1.63 -14.61 -9.39
CA LEU A 112 -2.58 -14.63 -8.29
C LEU A 112 -2.22 -13.61 -7.21
N GLY A 113 -0.94 -13.53 -6.84
CA GLY A 113 -0.44 -12.56 -5.88
C GLY A 113 -0.66 -11.12 -6.32
N ASP A 114 -0.41 -10.82 -7.60
CA ASP A 114 -0.58 -9.48 -8.16
C ASP A 114 -2.05 -9.07 -8.22
N ILE A 115 -2.94 -9.99 -8.62
CA ILE A 115 -4.39 -9.75 -8.66
C ILE A 115 -4.92 -9.47 -7.27
N LEU A 116 -4.53 -10.27 -6.27
CA LEU A 116 -4.99 -10.11 -4.89
C LEU A 116 -4.46 -8.81 -4.28
N ASP A 117 -3.16 -8.53 -4.41
CA ASP A 117 -2.54 -7.29 -3.91
C ASP A 117 -3.20 -6.05 -4.52
N THR A 118 -3.39 -6.02 -5.84
CA THR A 118 -4.05 -4.90 -6.54
C THR A 118 -5.47 -4.68 -6.02
N LYS A 119 -6.24 -5.76 -5.87
CA LYS A 119 -7.62 -5.69 -5.39
C LYS A 119 -7.70 -5.22 -3.95
N PHE A 120 -6.92 -5.81 -3.04
CA PHE A 120 -6.90 -5.41 -1.64
C PHE A 120 -6.44 -3.97 -1.48
N ARG A 121 -5.45 -3.51 -2.25
CA ARG A 121 -5.02 -2.11 -2.22
C ARG A 121 -6.11 -1.16 -2.65
N ALA A 122 -6.87 -1.51 -3.69
CA ALA A 122 -7.99 -0.69 -4.13
C ALA A 122 -9.07 -0.57 -3.05
N ILE A 123 -9.44 -1.69 -2.41
CA ILE A 123 -10.43 -1.73 -1.32
C ILE A 123 -9.93 -0.95 -0.11
N TRP A 124 -8.69 -1.18 0.31
CA TRP A 124 -8.08 -0.50 1.44
C TRP A 124 -7.97 1.01 1.20
N ALA A 125 -7.58 1.41 0.00
CA ALA A 125 -7.52 2.82 -0.38
C ALA A 125 -8.90 3.47 -0.37
N GLN A 126 -9.94 2.77 -0.83
CA GLN A 126 -11.31 3.26 -0.74
C GLN A 126 -11.74 3.41 0.72
N TYR A 127 -11.51 2.40 1.57
CA TYR A 127 -11.83 2.44 2.99
C TYR A 127 -11.18 3.62 3.72
N ILE A 128 -9.89 3.88 3.47
CA ILE A 128 -9.21 5.04 4.05
C ILE A 128 -9.79 6.34 3.50
N ARG A 129 -10.00 6.46 2.18
CA ARG A 129 -10.54 7.69 1.57
C ARG A 129 -11.94 8.05 2.08
N GLU A 130 -12.80 7.07 2.34
CA GLU A 130 -14.13 7.30 2.89
C GLU A 130 -14.07 7.85 4.34
N ARG A 131 -13.01 7.54 5.07
CA ARG A 131 -12.78 8.00 6.46
C ARG A 131 -11.94 9.27 6.55
N THR A 132 -11.08 9.51 5.56
CA THR A 132 -10.37 10.78 5.41
C THR A 132 -11.39 11.83 4.96
N GLN A 133 -11.97 12.54 5.93
CA GLN A 133 -12.90 13.61 5.61
C GLN A 133 -12.24 14.66 4.71
N LYS A 134 -13.01 15.13 3.73
CA LYS A 134 -12.61 16.21 2.82
C LYS A 134 -12.36 17.47 3.63
N THR A 135 -11.12 17.97 3.63
CA THR A 135 -10.74 19.20 4.32
C THR A 135 -10.95 20.44 3.44
N GLU A 136 -11.25 20.26 2.16
CA GLU A 136 -11.52 21.31 1.18
C GLU A 136 -12.60 22.32 1.62
N PRO A 137 -13.72 21.91 2.25
CA PRO A 137 -14.75 22.84 2.73
C PRO A 137 -14.22 23.81 3.80
N PHE A 138 -13.16 23.45 4.51
CA PHE A 138 -12.57 24.29 5.55
C PHE A 138 -11.46 25.21 5.04
N ALA A 139 -11.12 25.15 3.75
CA ALA A 139 -10.08 25.99 3.17
C ALA A 139 -10.27 27.51 3.42
N PRO A 140 -11.50 28.08 3.35
CA PRO A 140 -11.71 29.50 3.64
C PRO A 140 -11.40 29.91 5.09
N PHE A 141 -11.41 28.96 6.03
CA PHE A 141 -11.21 29.20 7.45
C PHE A 141 -9.76 29.10 7.90
N LYS A 142 -8.84 28.62 7.05
CA LYS A 142 -7.41 28.44 7.39
C LYS A 142 -6.72 29.74 7.80
N GLN A 143 -7.16 30.88 7.28
CA GLN A 143 -6.59 32.19 7.57
C GLN A 143 -7.16 32.81 8.85
N MET A 144 -8.14 32.18 9.51
CA MET A 144 -8.71 32.65 10.75
C MET A 144 -7.89 32.11 11.93
N GLU A 145 -7.29 32.99 12.73
CA GLU A 145 -6.40 32.61 13.84
C GLU A 145 -7.07 31.59 14.79
N SER A 146 -8.36 31.76 15.08
CA SER A 146 -9.12 30.85 15.95
C SER A 146 -9.32 29.44 15.39
N CYS A 147 -9.23 29.25 14.07
CA CYS A 147 -9.46 27.96 13.41
C CYS A 147 -8.17 27.33 12.88
N ALA A 148 -7.11 28.13 12.69
CA ALA A 148 -5.86 27.72 12.05
C ALA A 148 -5.20 26.52 12.76
N GLU A 149 -5.11 26.54 14.10
CA GLU A 149 -4.47 25.47 14.87
C GLU A 149 -5.23 24.14 14.72
N VAL A 150 -6.56 24.19 14.82
CA VAL A 150 -7.41 22.99 14.70
C VAL A 150 -7.37 22.44 13.27
N LEU A 151 -7.35 23.30 12.25
CA LEU A 151 -7.26 22.89 10.85
C LEU A 151 -5.90 22.30 10.50
N ALA A 152 -4.80 22.89 11.00
CA ALA A 152 -3.46 22.32 10.84
C ALA A 152 -3.36 20.93 11.48
N GLU A 153 -4.01 20.74 12.63
CA GLU A 153 -4.06 19.45 13.30
C GLU A 153 -4.90 18.42 12.52
N ILE A 154 -6.03 18.82 11.93
CA ILE A 154 -6.81 17.95 11.03
C ILE A 154 -5.97 17.53 9.83
N GLU A 155 -5.25 18.46 9.20
CA GLU A 155 -4.36 18.16 8.07
C GLU A 155 -3.27 17.16 8.45
N ARG A 156 -2.66 17.32 9.65
CA ARG A 156 -1.66 16.37 10.14
C ARG A 156 -2.25 14.97 10.25
N VAL A 157 -3.43 14.83 10.85
CA VAL A 157 -4.09 13.51 10.99
C VAL A 157 -4.50 12.95 9.62
N ALA A 158 -4.92 13.79 8.68
CA ALA A 158 -5.20 13.37 7.31
C ALA A 158 -3.94 12.87 6.58
N VAL A 159 -2.77 13.50 6.81
CA VAL A 159 -1.48 13.01 6.31
C VAL A 159 -1.12 11.65 6.92
N GLU A 160 -1.33 11.46 8.22
CA GLU A 160 -1.13 10.15 8.89
C GLU A 160 -2.02 9.06 8.26
N LEU A 161 -3.30 9.37 7.98
CA LEU A 161 -4.21 8.46 7.27
C LEU A 161 -3.72 8.14 5.85
N ASN A 162 -3.23 9.14 5.12
CA ASN A 162 -2.72 8.95 3.77
C ASN A 162 -1.42 8.12 3.75
N GLN A 163 -0.58 8.21 4.77
CA GLN A 163 0.59 7.34 4.90
C GLN A 163 0.19 5.87 5.04
N ALA A 164 -0.95 5.59 5.70
CA ALA A 164 -1.48 4.23 5.81
C ALA A 164 -1.98 3.64 4.47
N LEU A 165 -2.07 4.44 3.39
CA LEU A 165 -2.36 3.93 2.04
C LEU A 165 -1.18 3.15 1.43
N ALA A 166 0.04 3.37 1.91
CA ALA A 166 1.24 2.76 1.33
C ALA A 166 1.27 1.23 1.52
N GLU A 167 0.73 0.76 2.64
CA GLU A 167 0.80 -0.63 3.06
C GLU A 167 -0.59 -1.20 3.35
N LEU A 168 -0.77 -2.48 3.01
CA LEU A 168 -1.96 -3.23 3.38
C LEU A 168 -1.98 -3.50 4.89
N PRO A 169 -3.16 -3.56 5.52
CA PRO A 169 -3.27 -3.83 6.95
C PRO A 169 -2.76 -5.24 7.24
N ARG A 170 -1.89 -5.37 8.24
CA ARG A 170 -1.33 -6.67 8.67
C ARG A 170 -1.94 -7.15 9.99
N SER A 171 -2.70 -6.29 10.66
CA SER A 171 -3.25 -6.57 11.97
C SER A 171 -4.51 -5.75 12.26
N GLU A 172 -5.29 -6.20 13.24
CA GLU A 172 -6.40 -5.43 13.83
C GLU A 172 -5.96 -4.06 14.38
N ALA A 173 -4.70 -3.96 14.82
CA ALA A 173 -4.14 -2.69 15.31
C ALA A 173 -4.10 -1.63 14.20
N ASP A 174 -3.95 -2.02 12.94
CA ASP A 174 -3.92 -1.07 11.82
C ASP A 174 -5.31 -0.47 11.58
N PHE A 175 -6.37 -1.29 11.66
CA PHE A 175 -7.75 -0.79 11.63
C PHE A 175 -8.07 0.11 12.82
N ALA A 176 -7.62 -0.26 14.02
CA ALA A 176 -7.81 0.54 15.23
C ALA A 176 -7.14 1.92 15.11
N LYS A 177 -5.95 2.01 14.51
CA LYS A 177 -5.28 3.29 14.23
C LYS A 177 -6.11 4.17 13.30
N ILE A 178 -6.64 3.61 12.19
CA ILE A 178 -7.49 4.36 11.25
C ILE A 178 -8.75 4.87 11.94
N LYS A 179 -9.47 4.02 12.68
CA LYS A 179 -10.69 4.40 13.42
C LYS A 179 -10.41 5.48 14.47
N LYS A 180 -9.26 5.41 15.15
CA LYS A 180 -8.83 6.43 16.12
C LYS A 180 -8.52 7.76 15.45
N ALA A 181 -7.83 7.74 14.31
CA ALA A 181 -7.52 8.94 13.53
C ALA A 181 -8.79 9.61 12.99
N GLU A 182 -9.73 8.83 12.46
CA GLU A 182 -11.05 9.31 12.04
C GLU A 182 -11.83 9.95 13.21
N ALA A 183 -11.93 9.27 14.35
CA ALA A 183 -12.60 9.81 15.53
C ALA A 183 -11.96 11.12 16.00
N ARG A 184 -10.63 11.25 15.87
CA ARG A 184 -9.90 12.48 16.16
C ARG A 184 -10.25 13.60 15.18
N ILE A 185 -10.33 13.33 13.88
CA ILE A 185 -10.77 14.30 12.87
C ILE A 185 -12.19 14.77 13.17
N ILE A 186 -13.12 13.84 13.43
CA ILE A 186 -14.51 14.17 13.79
C ILE A 186 -14.55 15.07 15.03
N SER A 187 -13.78 14.76 16.06
CA SER A 187 -13.70 15.58 17.27
C SER A 187 -13.12 16.98 17.00
N LEU A 188 -12.08 17.09 16.18
CA LEU A 188 -11.50 18.38 15.81
C LEU A 188 -12.47 19.23 15.00
N ILE A 189 -13.21 18.63 14.08
CA ILE A 189 -14.24 19.34 13.30
C ILE A 189 -15.39 19.80 14.21
N ALA A 190 -15.80 18.96 15.16
CA ALA A 190 -16.81 19.36 16.15
C ALA A 190 -16.33 20.55 17.02
N LYS A 191 -15.02 20.64 17.32
CA LYS A 191 -14.44 21.78 18.05
C LYS A 191 -14.47 23.10 17.27
N LEU A 192 -14.48 23.05 15.93
CA LEU A 192 -14.59 24.26 15.11
C LEU A 192 -15.97 24.93 15.25
N ASP A 193 -17.01 24.18 15.63
CA ASP A 193 -18.39 24.64 15.85
C ASP A 193 -18.94 25.55 14.74
N LEU A 194 -18.56 25.28 13.49
CA LEU A 194 -18.95 26.12 12.35
C LEU A 194 -20.41 25.90 11.94
N GLY A 195 -21.04 24.79 12.34
CA GLY A 195 -22.42 24.46 11.96
C GLY A 195 -22.62 24.39 10.44
N ASP A 196 -23.81 24.77 9.97
CA ASP A 196 -24.06 24.99 8.54
C ASP A 196 -23.55 26.38 8.14
N VAL A 197 -22.66 26.42 7.15
CA VAL A 197 -22.05 27.66 6.66
C VAL A 197 -22.87 28.15 5.47
N PRO A 198 -23.54 29.32 5.55
CA PRO A 198 -24.27 29.88 4.43
C PRO A 198 -23.36 30.07 3.22
N LYS A 199 -23.88 29.82 2.01
CA LYS A 199 -23.11 29.98 0.76
C LYS A 199 -22.57 31.41 0.59
N SER A 200 -23.30 32.41 1.06
CA SER A 200 -22.87 33.82 1.06
C SER A 200 -21.61 34.02 1.93
N VAL A 201 -21.58 33.42 3.13
CA VAL A 201 -20.42 33.42 4.03
C VAL A 201 -19.23 32.69 3.41
N GLU A 202 -19.45 31.51 2.83
CA GLU A 202 -18.38 30.75 2.19
C GLU A 202 -17.72 31.52 1.05
N GLN A 203 -18.54 32.13 0.17
CA GLN A 203 -18.04 32.95 -0.94
C GLN A 203 -17.29 34.19 -0.45
N PHE A 204 -17.82 34.85 0.58
CA PHE A 204 -17.20 36.01 1.20
C PHE A 204 -15.82 35.65 1.79
N LEU A 205 -15.76 34.61 2.64
CA LEU A 205 -14.51 34.17 3.26
C LEU A 205 -13.49 33.69 2.22
N LYS A 206 -13.95 33.00 1.17
CA LYS A 206 -13.09 32.56 0.07
C LYS A 206 -12.44 33.75 -0.64
N ARG A 207 -13.20 34.79 -0.98
CA ARG A 207 -12.65 36.02 -1.60
C ARG A 207 -11.76 36.80 -0.65
N ALA A 208 -12.21 36.96 0.60
CA ALA A 208 -11.45 37.64 1.65
C ALA A 208 -10.07 36.98 1.87
N SER A 209 -10.02 35.64 1.84
CA SER A 209 -8.78 34.89 2.04
C SER A 209 -7.76 35.02 0.89
N GLN A 210 -8.17 35.42 -0.31
CA GLN A 210 -7.30 35.50 -1.49
C GLN A 210 -6.69 36.88 -1.74
N SER A 211 -7.49 37.95 -1.62
CA SER A 211 -7.06 39.31 -2.00
C SER A 211 -7.65 40.42 -1.13
N GLY A 212 -8.32 40.05 -0.02
CA GLY A 212 -9.27 40.95 0.63
C GLY A 212 -10.53 41.14 -0.20
N VAL A 213 -11.59 41.62 0.44
CA VAL A 213 -12.91 41.84 -0.18
C VAL A 213 -13.43 43.23 0.18
N SER A 214 -14.22 43.83 -0.71
CA SER A 214 -14.81 45.15 -0.47
C SER A 214 -15.76 45.10 0.73
N LEU A 215 -15.78 46.17 1.53
CA LEU A 215 -16.73 46.29 2.65
C LEU A 215 -18.19 46.24 2.16
N ALA A 216 -18.46 46.62 0.90
CA ALA A 216 -19.79 46.51 0.30
C ALA A 216 -20.27 45.06 0.11
N GLU A 217 -19.37 44.07 0.13
CA GLU A 217 -19.71 42.65 0.03
C GLU A 217 -20.02 42.01 1.40
N LEU A 218 -19.84 42.76 2.49
CA LEU A 218 -20.21 42.33 3.84
C LEU A 218 -21.72 42.56 4.05
N SER A 219 -22.52 41.56 3.68
CA SER A 219 -23.97 41.59 3.93
C SER A 219 -24.29 41.43 5.42
N ASP A 220 -25.49 41.85 5.82
CA ASP A 220 -26.00 41.65 7.18
C ASP A 220 -26.00 40.17 7.57
N GLU A 221 -26.34 39.28 6.64
CA GLU A 221 -26.30 37.82 6.83
C GLU A 221 -24.88 37.33 7.18
N VAL A 222 -23.86 37.80 6.46
CA VAL A 222 -22.46 37.42 6.73
C VAL A 222 -21.99 37.95 8.08
N LEU A 223 -22.34 39.20 8.39
CA LEU A 223 -21.99 39.83 9.66
C LEU A 223 -22.67 39.13 10.86
N GLU A 224 -23.94 38.79 10.74
CA GLU A 224 -24.73 38.12 11.78
C GLU A 224 -24.16 36.72 12.06
N TRP A 225 -23.86 35.95 11.02
CA TRP A 225 -23.24 34.63 11.17
C TRP A 225 -21.85 34.71 11.81
N LEU A 226 -21.00 35.66 11.40
CA LEU A 226 -19.68 35.86 12.00
C LEU A 226 -19.76 36.28 13.48
N LYS A 227 -20.80 37.03 13.86
CA LYS A 227 -21.05 37.41 15.27
C LYS A 227 -21.50 36.21 16.10
N ASP A 228 -22.46 35.44 15.59
CA ASP A 228 -22.95 34.21 16.24
C ASP A 228 -21.80 33.24 16.52
N LYS A 229 -20.93 33.04 15.52
CA LYS A 229 -19.75 32.18 15.63
C LYS A 229 -18.54 32.82 16.33
N LYS A 230 -18.67 34.06 16.81
CA LYS A 230 -17.60 34.82 17.49
C LYS A 230 -16.31 34.95 16.67
N LEU A 231 -16.45 35.00 15.35
CA LEU A 231 -15.33 35.04 14.39
C LEU A 231 -15.00 36.46 13.90
N THR A 232 -15.76 37.48 14.30
CA THR A 232 -15.57 38.87 13.86
C THR A 232 -14.17 39.41 14.15
N GLY A 233 -13.54 39.00 15.26
CA GLY A 233 -12.18 39.43 15.64
C GLY A 233 -11.07 38.89 14.73
N ASN A 234 -11.34 37.85 13.94
CA ASN A 234 -10.37 37.26 13.01
C ASN A 234 -10.28 38.02 11.68
N LEU A 235 -11.19 38.95 11.40
CA LEU A 235 -11.20 39.74 10.18
C LEU A 235 -10.71 41.16 10.45
N ARG A 236 -9.73 41.61 9.67
CA ARG A 236 -9.19 42.97 9.75
C ARG A 236 -9.67 43.79 8.56
N ILE A 237 -10.21 44.97 8.86
CA ILE A 237 -10.49 45.97 7.83
C ILE A 237 -9.19 46.71 7.56
N THR A 238 -8.62 46.53 6.38
CA THR A 238 -7.49 47.31 5.90
C THR A 238 -8.00 48.42 5.00
N THR A 239 -7.78 49.67 5.38
CA THR A 239 -8.04 50.82 4.50
C THR A 239 -6.93 50.88 3.46
N GLY A 240 -7.12 50.20 2.33
CA GLY A 240 -6.21 50.30 1.20
C GLY A 240 -6.26 51.70 0.59
N THR A 241 -5.16 52.45 0.65
CA THR A 241 -4.93 53.59 -0.24
C THR A 241 -4.98 53.07 -1.67
N ARG A 242 -5.97 53.51 -2.46
CA ARG A 242 -6.13 53.17 -3.88
C ARG A 242 -4.76 53.20 -4.59
N PRO A 243 -4.36 52.19 -5.38
CA PRO A 243 -3.35 52.40 -6.40
C PRO A 243 -3.87 53.51 -7.30
N ARG A 244 -3.14 54.63 -7.37
CA ARG A 244 -3.41 55.64 -8.39
C ARG A 244 -3.18 54.95 -9.74
N VAL A 245 -4.26 54.87 -10.53
CA VAL A 245 -4.22 54.60 -11.97
C VAL A 245 -3.33 55.64 -12.64
#